data_AF-A0A7Y7NN35-F1
#
_entry.id   AF-A0A7Y7NN35-F1
#
_cell.length_a   1.000
_cell.length_b   1.000
_cell.length_c   1.000
_cell.angle_alpha   90.00
_cell.angle_beta   90.00
_cell.angle_gamma   90.00
#
_symmetry.space_group_name_H-M   'P 1'
#
loop_
_entity.id
_entity.type
_entity.pdbx_description
1 polymer ?
#
loop_
_entity_poly.entity_id
_entity_poly.type
_entity_poly.pdbx_seq_one_letter_code
_entity_poly.pdbx_strand_id
1 'polypeptide(L)' 'MKKLSTMKLGMAALGIYIFGGIGVFSGIWLIVFRRGVDLLGLGAGHTIGYLLLCVGVAFSIFGVIMMRIFRNRY' A
#
# COMPACT_ATOMS: atom_id res chain seq x y z
N MET A 1 -23.40 -21.56 -7.59
CA MET A 1 -21.93 -21.49 -7.83
C MET A 1 -21.32 -20.07 -7.79
N LYS A 2 -21.93 -19.02 -7.21
CA LYS A 2 -21.37 -17.64 -7.22
C LYS A 2 -20.53 -17.21 -5.98
N LYS A 3 -20.57 -17.96 -4.86
CA LYS A 3 -19.88 -17.59 -3.59
C LYS A 3 -18.34 -17.60 -3.65
N LEU A 4 -17.74 -18.47 -4.47
CA LEU A 4 -16.28 -18.64 -4.54
C LEU A 4 -15.55 -17.44 -5.16
N SER A 5 -16.19 -16.72 -6.09
CA SER A 5 -15.62 -15.52 -6.72
C SER A 5 -15.51 -14.37 -5.71
N THR A 6 -16.55 -14.17 -4.88
CA THR A 6 -16.60 -13.10 -3.87
C THR A 6 -15.54 -13.30 -2.78
N MET A 7 -15.30 -14.54 -2.34
CA MET A 7 -14.24 -14.83 -1.36
C MET A 7 -12.84 -14.55 -1.91
N LYS A 8 -12.54 -14.93 -3.15
CA LYS A 8 -11.24 -14.66 -3.78
C LYS A 8 -11.00 -13.16 -3.98
N LEU A 9 -12.03 -12.41 -4.36
CA LEU A 9 -11.96 -10.95 -4.51
C LEU A 9 -11.77 -10.23 -3.17
N GLY A 10 -12.48 -10.65 -2.12
CA GLY A 10 -12.30 -10.11 -0.77
C GLY A 10 -10.90 -10.36 -0.23
N MET A 11 -10.36 -11.56 -0.44
CA MET A 11 -9.00 -11.92 -0.08
C MET A 11 -7.97 -11.07 -0.82
N ALA A 12 -8.18 -10.82 -2.12
CA ALA A 12 -7.31 -9.96 -2.92
C ALA A 12 -7.32 -8.50 -2.43
N ALA A 13 -8.50 -7.94 -2.12
CA ALA A 13 -8.62 -6.58 -1.60
C ALA A 13 -7.94 -6.42 -0.24
N LEU A 14 -8.03 -7.44 0.61
CA LEU A 14 -7.36 -7.47 1.93
C LEU A 14 -5.84 -7.57 1.77
N GLY A 15 -5.37 -8.38 0.83
CA GLY A 15 -3.95 -8.43 0.45
C GLY A 15 -3.42 -7.05 0.03
N ILE A 16 -4.09 -6.40 -0.92
CA ILE A 16 -3.73 -5.06 -1.40
C ILE A 16 -3.68 -4.04 -0.26
N TYR A 17 -4.64 -4.09 0.66
CA TYR A 17 -4.66 -3.21 1.83
C TYR A 17 -3.46 -3.42 2.76
N ILE A 18 -3.11 -4.67 3.05
CA ILE A 18 -1.95 -5.01 3.89
C ILE A 18 -0.64 -4.58 3.20
N PHE A 19 -0.49 -4.86 1.90
CA PHE A 19 0.68 -4.43 1.13
C PHE A 19 0.80 -2.90 1.10
N GLY A 20 -0.32 -2.18 0.95
CA GLY A 20 -0.37 -0.72 1.07
C GLY A 20 0.13 -0.25 2.43
N GLY A 21 -0.35 -0.86 3.53
CA GLY A 21 0.10 -0.56 4.88
C GLY A 21 1.61 -0.78 5.07
N ILE A 22 2.15 -1.91 4.61
CA ILE A 22 3.59 -2.19 4.66
C ILE A 22 4.38 -1.15 3.86
N GLY A 23 3.87 -0.72 2.70
CA GLY A 23 4.43 0.38 1.90
C GLY A 23 4.50 1.71 2.67
N VAL A 24 3.45 2.05 3.41
CA VAL A 24 3.43 3.27 4.24
C VAL A 24 4.45 3.16 5.38
N PHE A 25 4.45 2.05 6.12
CA PHE A 25 5.38 1.86 7.24
C PHE A 25 6.84 1.84 6.79
N SER A 26 7.14 1.18 5.67
CA SER A 26 8.48 1.16 5.07
C SER A 26 8.90 2.56 4.57
N GLY A 27 7.98 3.32 3.97
CA GLY A 27 8.22 4.71 3.57
C GLY A 27 8.54 5.62 4.76
N ILE A 28 7.75 5.54 5.84
CA ILE A 28 8.00 6.29 7.08
C ILE A 28 9.35 5.88 7.68
N TRP A 29 9.64 4.59 7.74
CA TRP A 29 10.92 4.08 8.25
C TRP A 29 12.11 4.64 7.45
N LEU A 30 12.00 4.69 6.11
CA LEU A 30 13.01 5.30 5.25
C LEU A 30 13.22 6.79 5.56
N ILE A 31 12.13 7.55 5.71
CA ILE A 31 12.22 9.00 5.97
C ILE A 31 12.89 9.27 7.32
N VAL A 32 12.56 8.48 8.36
CA VAL A 32 13.05 8.69 9.73
C VAL A 32 14.48 8.20 9.89
N PHE A 33 14.82 6.99 9.41
CA PHE A 33 16.14 6.39 9.63
C PHE A 33 17.18 6.77 8.57
N ARG A 34 16.77 7.18 7.35
CA ARG A 34 17.69 7.49 6.23
C ARG A 34 17.66 8.97 5.85
N ARG A 35 17.59 9.85 6.86
CA ARG A 35 17.74 11.30 6.67
C ARG A 35 19.20 11.64 6.34
N GLY A 36 19.46 12.04 5.10
CA GLY A 36 20.79 12.52 4.67
C GLY A 36 21.73 11.44 4.10
N VAL A 37 21.26 10.21 3.91
CA VAL A 37 22.05 9.14 3.28
C VAL A 37 21.53 8.91 1.86
N ASP A 38 22.40 9.03 0.86
CA ASP A 38 22.09 8.63 -0.50
C ASP A 38 21.82 7.12 -0.53
N LEU A 39 20.64 6.74 -1.01
CA LEU A 39 20.30 5.35 -1.21
C LEU A 39 20.91 4.91 -2.55
N LEU A 40 22.08 4.28 -2.49
CA LEU A 40 22.69 3.57 -3.63
C LEU A 40 22.87 4.44 -4.90
N GLY A 41 23.01 5.76 -4.74
CA GLY A 41 23.17 6.70 -5.87
C GLY A 41 21.89 6.99 -6.68
N LEU A 42 20.72 6.48 -6.24
CA LEU A 42 19.41 6.72 -6.88
C LEU A 42 18.68 7.96 -6.34
N GLY A 43 19.24 8.60 -5.31
CA GLY A 43 18.73 9.83 -4.70
C GLY A 43 18.72 9.78 -3.17
N ALA A 44 18.35 10.91 -2.58
CA ALA A 44 18.34 11.05 -1.14
C ALA A 44 17.26 10.17 -0.49
N GLY A 45 17.62 9.54 0.64
CA GLY A 45 16.75 8.58 1.33
C GLY A 45 15.35 9.10 1.70
N HIS A 46 15.24 10.41 1.95
CA HIS A 46 13.97 11.05 2.22
C HIS A 46 13.03 11.05 1.02
N THR A 47 13.54 11.29 -0.20
CA THR A 47 12.73 11.44 -1.42
C THR A 47 12.11 10.11 -1.82
N ILE A 48 12.89 9.03 -1.76
CA ILE A 48 12.40 7.66 -1.99
C ILE A 48 11.40 7.26 -0.89
N GLY A 49 11.66 7.67 0.36
CA GLY A 49 10.74 7.49 1.47
C GLY A 49 9.37 8.15 1.23
N TYR A 50 9.34 9.41 0.76
CA TYR A 50 8.09 10.09 0.38
C TYR A 50 7.36 9.40 -0.77
N LEU A 51 8.11 8.89 -1.75
CA LEU A 51 7.55 8.16 -2.89
C LEU A 51 6.87 6.86 -2.45
N LEU A 52 7.54 6.06 -1.61
CA LEU A 52 7.00 4.86 -0.99
C LEU A 52 5.78 5.15 -0.12
N LEU A 53 5.80 6.25 0.63
CA LEU A 53 4.69 6.68 1.47
C LEU A 53 3.48 7.04 0.60
N CYS A 54 3.66 7.83 -0.46
CA CYS A 54 2.59 8.17 -1.40
C CYS A 54 2.00 6.94 -2.08
N VAL A 55 2.83 6.04 -2.60
CA VAL A 55 2.38 4.81 -3.26
C VAL A 55 1.69 3.87 -2.27
N GLY A 56 2.21 3.72 -1.05
CA GLY A 56 1.62 2.92 0.01
C GLY A 56 0.24 3.42 0.42
N VAL A 57 0.07 4.74 0.58
CA VAL A 57 -1.22 5.36 0.91
C VAL A 57 -2.21 5.16 -0.23
N ALA A 58 -1.79 5.36 -1.49
CA ALA A 58 -2.64 5.12 -2.64
C ALA A 58 -3.14 3.66 -2.71
N PHE A 59 -2.25 2.69 -2.47
CA PHE A 59 -2.60 1.26 -2.39
C PHE A 59 -3.56 0.95 -1.24
N SER A 60 -3.36 1.57 -0.07
CA SER A 60 -4.25 1.39 1.08
C SER A 60 -5.65 1.92 0.80
N ILE A 61 -5.77 3.13 0.23
CA ILE A 61 -7.04 3.74 -0.17
C ILE A 61 -7.72 2.86 -1.23
N PHE A 62 -6.98 2.40 -2.24
CA PHE A 62 -7.51 1.54 -3.29
C PHE A 62 -8.06 0.22 -2.74
N GLY A 63 -7.35 -0.42 -1.80
CA GLY A 63 -7.81 -1.63 -1.10
C GLY A 63 -9.13 -1.41 -0.37
N VAL A 64 -9.29 -0.29 0.34
CA VAL A 64 -10.53 0.04 1.06
C VAL A 64 -11.68 0.34 0.09
N ILE A 65 -11.42 1.05 -1.01
CA ILE A 65 -12.43 1.34 -2.03
C ILE A 65 -12.91 0.05 -2.69
N MET A 66 -12.01 -0.88 -3.05
CA MET A 66 -12.41 -2.20 -3.56
C MET A 66 -13.32 -2.93 -2.57
N MET A 67 -12.96 -2.98 -1.28
CA MET A 67 -13.80 -3.60 -0.25
C MET A 67 -15.19 -2.94 -0.17
N ARG A 68 -15.25 -1.61 -0.25
CA ARG A 68 -16.54 -0.88 -0.24
C ARG A 68 -17.38 -1.22 -1.47
N ILE A 69 -16.79 -1.26 -2.66
CA ILE A 69 -17.52 -1.57 -3.90
C ILE A 69 -18.06 -3.01 -3.85
N PHE A 70 -17.28 -3.98 -3.36
CA PHE A 70 -17.76 -5.36 -3.25
C PHE A 70 -18.86 -5.55 -2.22
N ARG A 71 -18.80 -4.81 -1.10
CA ARG A 71 -19.85 -4.82 -0.08
C ARG A 71 -21.11 -4.06 -0.49
N ASN A 72 -21.03 -3.13 -1.44
CA ASN A 72 -22.19 -2.38 -1.94
C ASN A 72 -22.88 -3.10 -3.12
N ARG A 73 -22.24 -4.09 -3.74
CA ARG A 73 -22.77 -4.81 -4.91
C ARG A 73 -23.41 -6.17 -4.56
N TYR A 74 -23.30 -6.61 -3.30
CA TYR A 74 -23.92 -7.80 -2.71
C TYR A 74 -24.66 -7.41 -1.44
#